data_AF-A0A5M3N416-F1
#
_entry.id   AF-A0A5M3N416-F1
#
_cell.length_a   1.000
_cell.length_b   1.000
_cell.length_c   1.000
_cell.angle_alpha   90.00
_cell.angle_beta   90.00
_cell.angle_gamma   90.00
#
_symmetry.space_group_name_H-M   'P 1'
#
loop_
_entity.id
_entity.type
_entity.pdbx_description
1 polymer ?
#
loop_
_entity_poly.entity_id
_entity_poly.type
_entity_poly.pdbx_seq_one_letter_code
_entity_poly.pdbx_strand_id
1 'polypeptide(L)'
;MHSSVFDDMFTLPDLPVDSTDSSNLYKGRSIVRMYDKPQDVRSLLRFYYHASMFPLTRYDPETPSKIEGILRLAKKYQIDSVWHRLVHQVEADWPTSLPEWDQLKGEIELRHSRRMEENLPDELPHNDDVYPEPGAAISLAREFCLYDILPAAFYHLSRTQISCNRAAKTDDQGVSDNIAEIHEDGGRTANWSYLTRNDFKCLLLGRERIQRFMESKALQFQNSSRFADCDLGCDRRGIETKFQLVLQSSDVLAGLKGFITEDYATDGVCSPCISRAKRDAQTLRQDVWAKLPQLFDLPMHKSGPWVLFRLDEL
;
A
#
# COMPACT_ATOMS: atom_id res chain seq x y z
N MET A 1 11.77 -30.27 13.87
CA MET A 1 10.70 -29.33 14.24
C MET A 1 10.73 -28.14 13.26
N HIS A 2 9.61 -27.47 12.95
CA HIS A 2 9.60 -26.38 11.94
C HIS A 2 10.08 -25.01 12.46
N SER A 3 10.66 -25.02 13.65
CA SER A 3 11.28 -23.90 14.35
C SER A 3 12.47 -24.48 15.10
N SER A 4 13.66 -23.97 14.82
CA SER A 4 14.89 -24.29 15.55
C SER A 4 14.74 -23.92 17.03
N VAL A 5 14.16 -22.76 17.30
CA VAL A 5 13.97 -22.24 18.66
C VAL A 5 13.05 -23.13 19.49
N PHE A 6 11.94 -23.62 18.93
CA PHE A 6 11.10 -24.57 19.66
C PHE A 6 11.82 -25.90 19.88
N ASP A 7 12.61 -26.38 18.90
CA ASP A 7 13.38 -27.62 19.05
C ASP A 7 14.37 -27.52 20.22
N ASP A 8 15.08 -26.39 20.30
CA ASP A 8 15.97 -26.08 21.41
C ASP A 8 15.18 -25.97 22.73
N MET A 9 14.06 -25.24 22.76
CA MET A 9 13.23 -25.09 23.97
C MET A 9 12.70 -26.42 24.52
N PHE A 10 12.43 -27.40 23.66
CA PHE A 10 11.97 -28.74 24.07
C PHE A 10 13.12 -29.73 24.36
N THR A 11 14.36 -29.39 23.99
CA THR A 11 15.55 -30.22 24.26
C THR A 11 16.38 -29.72 25.45
N LEU A 12 16.07 -28.53 25.98
CA LEU A 12 16.67 -28.04 27.23
C LEU A 12 16.42 -29.06 28.35
N PRO A 13 17.48 -29.63 28.96
CA PRO A 13 17.33 -30.57 30.06
C PRO A 13 16.61 -29.87 31.20
N ASP A 14 15.58 -30.53 31.75
CA ASP A 14 14.67 -29.97 32.73
C ASP A 14 15.40 -29.14 33.81
N LEU A 15 14.83 -27.97 34.09
CA LEU A 15 14.99 -27.23 35.34
C LEU A 15 15.03 -28.20 36.54
N PRO A 16 15.84 -27.93 37.57
CA PRO A 16 16.48 -28.93 38.43
C PRO A 16 15.55 -30.06 38.88
N VAL A 17 16.08 -31.27 38.70
CA VAL A 17 15.53 -32.61 39.02
C VAL A 17 15.09 -32.78 40.48
N ASP A 18 15.33 -31.77 41.34
CA ASP A 18 14.81 -31.69 42.70
C ASP A 18 13.72 -30.60 42.80
N SER A 19 12.52 -30.87 42.29
CA SER A 19 11.37 -30.16 42.83
C SER A 19 10.08 -30.96 42.67
N THR A 20 9.53 -31.33 43.81
CA THR A 20 8.13 -31.61 44.08
C THR A 20 7.18 -30.45 43.72
N ASP A 21 7.55 -29.56 42.79
CA ASP A 21 6.76 -28.43 42.34
C ASP A 21 5.82 -28.89 41.22
N SER A 22 4.60 -29.27 41.62
CA SER A 22 3.48 -29.57 40.71
C SER A 22 3.10 -28.38 39.79
N SER A 23 3.74 -27.22 39.98
CA SER A 23 3.54 -25.99 39.21
C SER A 23 4.17 -26.02 37.79
N ASN A 24 5.09 -26.95 37.50
CA ASN A 24 5.78 -27.07 36.20
C ASN A 24 5.26 -28.22 35.31
N LEU A 25 4.19 -28.91 35.74
CA LEU A 25 3.59 -30.02 34.99
C LEU A 25 2.12 -29.72 34.65
N TYR A 26 1.76 -29.85 33.38
CA TYR A 26 0.36 -29.79 32.93
C TYR A 26 -0.05 -31.16 32.43
N LYS A 27 -1.00 -31.81 33.11
CA LYS A 27 -1.44 -33.18 32.81
C LYS A 27 -0.27 -34.17 32.67
N GLY A 28 0.73 -34.06 33.55
CA GLY A 28 1.92 -34.92 33.57
C GLY A 28 2.94 -34.65 32.46
N ARG A 29 2.81 -33.53 31.72
CA ARG A 29 3.79 -33.10 30.71
C ARG A 29 4.50 -31.83 31.17
N SER A 30 5.79 -31.72 30.86
CA SER A 30 6.60 -30.52 31.12
C SER A 30 5.96 -29.28 30.48
N ILE A 31 5.83 -28.21 31.26
CA ILE A 31 5.29 -26.93 30.79
C ILE A 31 6.45 -26.03 30.39
N VAL A 32 6.39 -25.49 29.17
CA VAL A 32 7.25 -24.39 28.74
C VAL A 32 6.48 -23.09 28.87
N ARG A 33 6.94 -22.18 29.75
CA ARG A 33 6.35 -20.84 29.89
C ARG A 33 6.74 -19.97 28.70
N MET A 34 5.74 -19.38 28.04
CA MET A 34 5.91 -18.38 26.99
C MET A 34 5.47 -17.01 27.51
N TYR A 35 6.19 -15.96 27.13
CA TYR A 35 5.90 -14.57 27.53
C TYR A 35 5.19 -13.77 26.44
N ASP A 36 4.83 -14.44 25.35
CA ASP A 36 4.14 -13.83 24.20
C ASP A 36 2.66 -13.65 24.47
N LYS A 37 2.03 -12.74 23.70
CA LYS A 37 0.59 -12.52 23.78
C LYS A 37 -0.16 -13.82 23.48
N PRO A 38 -1.08 -14.28 24.34
CA PRO A 38 -1.81 -15.53 24.12
C PRO A 38 -2.56 -15.57 22.78
N GLN A 39 -3.07 -14.42 22.33
CA GLN A 39 -3.76 -14.27 21.05
C GLN A 39 -2.82 -14.51 19.86
N ASP A 40 -1.60 -13.97 19.89
CA ASP A 40 -0.61 -14.14 18.82
C ASP A 40 -0.21 -15.62 18.70
N VAL A 41 0.05 -16.28 19.84
CA VAL A 41 0.40 -17.71 19.88
C VAL A 41 -0.76 -18.56 19.34
N ARG A 42 -2.00 -18.25 19.75
CA ARG A 42 -3.20 -18.94 19.24
C ARG A 42 -3.35 -18.74 17.72
N SER A 43 -3.14 -17.52 17.21
CA SER A 43 -3.23 -17.23 15.78
C SER A 43 -2.15 -17.94 14.98
N LEU A 44 -0.89 -17.96 15.47
CA LEU A 44 0.19 -18.73 14.86
C LEU A 44 -0.14 -20.22 14.79
N LEU A 45 -0.57 -20.82 15.90
CA LEU A 45 -0.91 -22.25 15.95
C LEU A 45 -2.10 -22.57 15.03
N ARG A 46 -3.11 -21.71 14.98
CA ARG A 46 -4.24 -21.85 14.05
C ARG A 46 -3.78 -21.76 12.60
N PHE A 47 -2.96 -20.78 12.25
CA PHE A 47 -2.41 -20.65 10.91
C PHE A 47 -1.57 -21.88 10.52
N TYR A 48 -0.79 -22.40 11.46
CA TYR A 48 0.10 -23.52 11.24
C TYR A 48 -0.63 -24.86 11.06
N TYR A 49 -1.53 -25.20 12.00
CA TYR A 49 -2.20 -26.50 12.03
C TYR A 49 -3.55 -26.53 11.31
N HIS A 50 -4.18 -25.36 11.14
CA HIS A 50 -5.51 -25.21 10.56
C HIS A 50 -5.50 -24.14 9.47
N ALA A 51 -4.50 -24.16 8.59
CA ALA A 51 -4.33 -23.17 7.52
C ALA A 51 -5.60 -22.97 6.66
N SER A 52 -6.41 -24.02 6.46
CA SER A 52 -7.68 -23.94 5.73
C SER A 52 -8.75 -23.10 6.43
N MET A 53 -8.68 -22.95 7.76
CA MET A 53 -9.58 -22.11 8.56
C MET A 53 -9.08 -20.67 8.69
N PHE A 54 -7.94 -20.35 8.09
CA PHE A 54 -7.34 -19.01 8.09
C PHE A 54 -7.02 -18.58 6.65
N PRO A 55 -8.04 -18.41 5.78
CA PRO A 55 -7.81 -17.97 4.42
C PRO A 55 -7.28 -16.54 4.41
N LEU A 56 -6.13 -16.34 3.76
CA LEU A 56 -5.67 -15.02 3.36
C LEU A 56 -6.18 -14.80 1.96
N THR A 57 -7.16 -13.91 1.83
CA THR A 57 -7.73 -13.54 0.54
C THR A 57 -6.95 -12.37 -0.04
N ARG A 58 -6.67 -12.43 -1.35
CA ARG A 58 -6.08 -11.32 -2.09
C ARG A 58 -6.83 -10.03 -1.75
N TYR A 59 -6.07 -8.99 -1.46
CA TYR A 59 -6.54 -7.62 -1.21
C TYR A 59 -7.27 -7.34 0.09
N ASP A 60 -7.44 -8.33 0.96
CA ASP A 60 -8.16 -8.16 2.22
C ASP A 60 -7.56 -7.03 3.09
N PRO A 61 -8.32 -5.95 3.37
CA PRO A 61 -7.83 -4.80 4.13
C PRO A 61 -7.42 -5.15 5.56
N GLU A 62 -7.95 -6.24 6.12
CA GLU A 62 -7.63 -6.72 7.45
C GLU A 62 -6.43 -7.66 7.48
N THR A 63 -5.82 -7.98 6.33
CA THR A 63 -4.63 -8.84 6.25
C THR A 63 -3.53 -8.39 7.21
N PRO A 64 -3.11 -7.10 7.27
CA PRO A 64 -2.09 -6.65 8.22
C PRO A 64 -2.43 -7.00 9.67
N SER A 65 -3.63 -6.64 10.14
CA SER A 65 -4.11 -6.91 11.51
C SER A 65 -4.16 -8.40 11.83
N LYS A 66 -4.54 -9.23 10.84
CA LYS A 66 -4.65 -10.70 10.98
C LYS A 66 -3.29 -11.37 11.15
N ILE A 67 -2.26 -10.86 10.49
CA ILE A 67 -0.96 -11.54 10.38
C ILE A 67 0.14 -10.91 11.23
N GLU A 68 -0.01 -9.67 11.71
CA GLU A 68 1.02 -8.93 12.47
C GLU A 68 1.61 -9.75 13.63
N GLY A 69 0.75 -10.28 14.51
CA GLY A 69 1.18 -11.13 15.62
C GLY A 69 1.83 -12.45 15.15
N ILE A 70 1.37 -13.00 14.03
CA ILE A 70 1.91 -14.22 13.45
C ILE A 70 3.31 -13.97 12.88
N LEU A 71 3.51 -12.88 12.15
CA LEU A 71 4.80 -12.46 11.62
C LEU A 71 5.81 -12.20 12.74
N ARG A 72 5.39 -11.53 13.81
CA ARG A 72 6.23 -11.30 15.00
C ARG A 72 6.73 -12.59 15.60
N LEU A 73 5.84 -13.56 15.81
CA LEU A 73 6.23 -14.85 16.35
C LEU A 73 7.01 -15.71 15.35
N ALA A 74 6.66 -15.69 14.06
CA ALA A 74 7.40 -16.40 13.03
C ALA A 74 8.85 -15.91 12.94
N LYS A 75 9.07 -14.59 13.05
CA LYS A 75 10.41 -13.99 13.13
C LYS A 75 11.14 -14.38 14.41
N LYS A 76 10.48 -14.24 15.57
CA LYS A 76 11.05 -14.57 16.89
C LYS A 76 11.48 -16.04 16.99
N TYR A 77 10.65 -16.94 16.49
CA TYR A 77 10.84 -18.38 16.58
C TYR A 77 11.45 -19.00 15.31
N GLN A 78 11.91 -18.19 14.36
CA GLN A 78 12.55 -18.64 13.12
C GLN A 78 11.72 -19.69 12.36
N ILE A 79 10.43 -19.39 12.16
CA ILE A 79 9.49 -20.21 11.40
C ILE A 79 9.47 -19.72 9.95
N ASP A 80 10.56 -19.97 9.23
CA ASP A 80 10.80 -19.37 7.90
C ASP A 80 9.70 -19.67 6.88
N SER A 81 9.09 -20.87 6.94
CA SER A 81 8.00 -21.24 6.04
C SER A 81 6.75 -20.37 6.22
N VAL A 82 6.42 -20.03 7.47
CA VAL A 82 5.30 -19.13 7.79
C VAL A 82 5.67 -17.71 7.42
N TRP A 83 6.88 -17.27 7.77
CA TRP A 83 7.38 -15.94 7.43
C TRP A 83 7.30 -15.67 5.94
N HIS A 84 7.94 -16.49 5.10
CA HIS A 84 7.96 -16.29 3.65
C HIS A 84 6.56 -16.33 3.03
N ARG A 85 5.67 -17.21 3.51
CA ARG A 85 4.30 -17.29 3.01
C ARG A 85 3.51 -16.01 3.31
N LEU A 86 3.64 -15.46 4.51
CA LEU A 86 2.92 -14.26 4.92
C LEU A 86 3.48 -13.01 4.24
N VAL A 87 4.81 -12.88 4.16
CA VAL A 87 5.46 -11.77 3.45
C VAL A 87 5.07 -11.77 1.98
N HIS A 88 5.15 -12.92 1.31
CA HIS A 88 4.74 -13.04 -0.09
C HIS A 88 3.29 -12.62 -0.31
N GLN A 89 2.38 -12.95 0.62
CA GLN A 89 0.99 -12.51 0.52
C GLN A 89 0.86 -10.98 0.60
N VAL A 90 1.54 -10.35 1.57
CA VAL A 90 1.52 -8.89 1.71
C VAL A 90 2.09 -8.21 0.47
N GLU A 91 3.24 -8.69 -0.02
CA GLU A 91 3.88 -8.12 -1.20
C GLU A 91 3.02 -8.29 -2.45
N ALA A 92 2.36 -9.44 -2.63
CA ALA A 92 1.46 -9.68 -3.77
C ALA A 92 0.21 -8.79 -3.76
N ASP A 93 -0.18 -8.26 -2.61
CA ASP A 93 -1.34 -7.36 -2.50
C ASP A 93 -1.01 -5.91 -2.89
N TRP A 94 0.27 -5.55 -3.03
CA TRP A 94 0.72 -4.20 -3.35
C TRP A 94 1.49 -4.13 -4.68
N PRO A 95 1.16 -3.18 -5.56
CA PRO A 95 1.85 -3.05 -6.84
C PRO A 95 3.27 -2.53 -6.64
N THR A 96 4.23 -3.18 -7.28
CA THR A 96 5.64 -2.78 -7.28
C THR A 96 6.06 -2.13 -8.59
N SER A 97 5.24 -2.27 -9.63
CA SER A 97 5.44 -1.68 -10.95
C SER A 97 4.26 -0.80 -11.39
N LEU A 98 4.53 0.17 -12.27
CA LEU A 98 3.47 1.03 -12.83
C LEU A 98 2.37 0.24 -13.57
N PRO A 99 2.68 -0.83 -14.34
CA PRO A 99 1.64 -1.70 -14.92
C PRO A 99 0.76 -2.39 -13.87
N GLU A 100 1.34 -2.91 -12.79
CA GLU A 100 0.56 -3.49 -11.68
C GLU A 100 -0.33 -2.44 -11.01
N TRP A 101 0.17 -1.21 -10.85
CA TRP A 101 -0.64 -0.10 -10.36
C TRP A 101 -1.81 0.20 -11.29
N ASP A 102 -1.57 0.28 -12.60
CA ASP A 102 -2.61 0.50 -13.61
C ASP A 102 -3.64 -0.63 -13.63
N GLN A 103 -3.21 -1.89 -13.45
CA GLN A 103 -4.09 -3.04 -13.30
C GLN A 103 -4.96 -2.91 -12.05
N LEU A 104 -4.35 -2.67 -10.88
CA LEU A 104 -5.09 -2.48 -9.63
C LEU A 104 -6.12 -1.34 -9.74
N LYS A 105 -5.73 -0.21 -10.35
CA LYS A 105 -6.66 0.91 -10.55
C LYS A 105 -7.82 0.55 -11.48
N GLY A 106 -7.57 -0.21 -12.54
CA GLY A 106 -8.62 -0.71 -13.43
C GLY A 106 -9.55 -1.73 -12.75
N GLU A 107 -9.01 -2.63 -11.92
CA GLU A 107 -9.82 -3.57 -11.12
C GLU A 107 -10.74 -2.82 -10.14
N ILE A 108 -10.23 -1.76 -9.48
CA ILE A 108 -11.01 -0.89 -8.58
C ILE A 108 -12.15 -0.18 -9.33
N GLU A 109 -11.83 0.44 -10.47
CA GLU A 109 -12.81 1.17 -11.30
C GLU A 109 -13.92 0.25 -11.82
N LEU A 110 -13.55 -0.90 -12.41
CA LEU A 110 -14.49 -1.87 -12.93
C LEU A 110 -15.42 -2.41 -11.82
N ARG A 111 -14.87 -2.65 -10.62
CA ARG A 111 -15.67 -3.09 -9.47
C ARG A 111 -16.71 -2.03 -9.11
N HIS A 112 -16.32 -0.75 -9.06
CA HIS A 112 -17.24 0.33 -8.78
C HIS A 112 -18.34 0.43 -9.84
N SER A 113 -17.97 0.43 -11.13
CA SER A 113 -18.96 0.46 -12.21
C SER A 113 -20.00 -0.66 -12.08
N ARG A 114 -19.55 -1.89 -11.79
CA ARG A 114 -20.47 -3.03 -11.55
C ARG A 114 -21.36 -2.82 -10.34
N ARG A 115 -20.82 -2.29 -9.23
CA ARG A 115 -21.62 -1.96 -8.04
C ARG A 115 -22.75 -0.99 -8.39
N MET A 116 -22.48 0.02 -9.23
CA MET A 116 -23.47 1.02 -9.63
C MET A 116 -24.53 0.50 -10.60
N GLU A 117 -24.28 -0.62 -11.27
CA GLU A 117 -25.24 -1.30 -12.17
C GLU A 117 -26.24 -2.20 -11.40
N GLU A 118 -25.96 -2.52 -10.14
CA GLU A 118 -26.77 -3.43 -9.33
C GLU A 118 -27.99 -2.73 -8.72
N ASN A 119 -29.06 -3.48 -8.48
CA ASN A 119 -30.34 -2.92 -7.99
C ASN A 119 -30.27 -2.37 -6.56
N LEU A 120 -29.36 -2.90 -5.73
CA LEU A 120 -29.16 -2.52 -4.33
C LEU A 120 -27.66 -2.26 -4.08
N PRO A 121 -27.11 -1.14 -4.61
CA PRO A 121 -25.69 -0.86 -4.52
C PRO A 121 -25.22 -0.70 -3.06
N ASP A 122 -26.09 -0.23 -2.16
CA ASP A 122 -25.79 0.00 -0.75
C ASP A 122 -25.57 -1.30 0.06
N GLU A 123 -26.01 -2.44 -0.46
CA GLU A 123 -25.74 -3.74 0.16
C GLU A 123 -24.39 -4.34 -0.27
N LEU A 124 -23.74 -3.73 -1.27
CA LEU A 124 -22.45 -4.18 -1.79
C LEU A 124 -21.29 -3.42 -1.15
N PRO A 125 -20.21 -4.13 -0.76
CA PRO A 125 -19.07 -3.51 -0.09
C PRO A 125 -18.36 -2.50 -0.98
N HIS A 126 -17.93 -1.39 -0.37
CA HIS A 126 -17.17 -0.34 -1.04
C HIS A 126 -15.73 -0.80 -1.32
N ASN A 127 -14.99 0.00 -2.09
CA ASN A 127 -13.60 -0.31 -2.41
C ASN A 127 -12.70 -0.38 -1.16
N ASP A 128 -13.05 0.34 -0.09
CA ASP A 128 -12.34 0.32 1.19
C ASP A 128 -12.47 -0.98 1.99
N ASP A 129 -13.52 -1.76 1.71
CA ASP A 129 -13.82 -3.03 2.37
C ASP A 129 -13.19 -4.22 1.64
N VAL A 130 -12.59 -3.97 0.47
CA VAL A 130 -12.16 -5.02 -0.48
C VAL A 130 -10.69 -4.92 -0.82
N TYR A 131 -10.13 -3.70 -0.83
CA TYR A 131 -8.75 -3.45 -1.23
C TYR A 131 -7.85 -3.09 -0.04
N PRO A 132 -6.52 -3.32 -0.13
CA PRO A 132 -5.61 -3.22 1.00
C PRO A 132 -5.61 -1.84 1.64
N GLU A 133 -5.63 -1.78 2.97
CA GLU A 133 -5.54 -0.52 3.70
C GLU A 133 -4.09 0.01 3.71
N PRO A 134 -3.78 1.13 3.03
CA PRO A 134 -2.44 1.71 3.01
C PRO A 134 -1.82 2.02 4.37
N GLY A 135 -2.57 2.59 5.32
CA GLY A 135 -2.02 2.96 6.63
C GLY A 135 -1.53 1.73 7.40
N ALA A 136 -2.36 0.69 7.45
CA ALA A 136 -2.02 -0.59 8.08
C ALA A 136 -0.85 -1.28 7.38
N ALA A 137 -0.80 -1.24 6.05
CA ALA A 137 0.31 -1.79 5.27
C ALA A 137 1.64 -1.06 5.55
N ILE A 138 1.63 0.28 5.65
CA ILE A 138 2.83 1.06 6.00
C ILE A 138 3.30 0.70 7.41
N SER A 139 2.40 0.64 8.38
CA SER A 139 2.73 0.24 9.76
C SER A 139 3.41 -1.13 9.80
N LEU A 140 2.81 -2.11 9.12
CA LEU A 140 3.34 -3.47 9.03
C LEU A 140 4.71 -3.51 8.32
N ALA A 141 4.85 -2.80 7.21
CA ALA A 141 6.09 -2.72 6.45
C ALA A 141 7.24 -2.09 7.24
N ARG A 142 6.94 -1.09 8.08
CA ARG A 142 7.93 -0.49 8.99
C ARG A 142 8.38 -1.47 10.06
N GLU A 143 7.46 -2.20 10.70
CA GLU A 143 7.80 -3.18 11.74
C GLU A 143 8.64 -4.35 11.20
N PHE A 144 8.29 -4.84 10.00
CA PHE A 144 8.88 -6.06 9.45
C PHE A 144 9.88 -5.84 8.32
N CYS A 145 10.21 -4.59 8.01
CA CYS A 145 11.14 -4.19 6.94
C CYS A 145 10.71 -4.61 5.53
N LEU A 146 9.40 -4.57 5.25
CA LEU A 146 8.83 -4.91 3.94
C LEU A 146 8.81 -3.67 3.02
N TYR A 147 9.99 -3.20 2.63
CA TYR A 147 10.14 -1.88 2.01
C TYR A 147 9.58 -1.78 0.58
N ASP A 148 9.41 -2.91 -0.12
CA ASP A 148 8.99 -2.94 -1.52
C ASP A 148 7.53 -2.46 -1.72
N ILE A 149 6.68 -2.57 -0.70
CA ILE A 149 5.29 -2.11 -0.75
C ILE A 149 5.13 -0.62 -0.42
N LEU A 150 6.14 -0.02 0.25
CA LEU A 150 6.04 1.35 0.76
C LEU A 150 5.79 2.40 -0.35
N PRO A 151 6.45 2.36 -1.53
CA PRO A 151 6.24 3.38 -2.56
C PRO A 151 4.78 3.45 -3.01
N ALA A 152 4.15 2.31 -3.25
CA ALA A 152 2.75 2.25 -3.66
C ALA A 152 1.79 2.63 -2.53
N ALA A 153 2.05 2.19 -1.30
CA ALA A 153 1.21 2.54 -0.15
C ALA A 153 1.26 4.05 0.16
N PHE A 154 2.45 4.66 0.14
CA PHE A 154 2.59 6.10 0.32
C PHE A 154 2.00 6.90 -0.84
N TYR A 155 2.17 6.46 -2.09
CA TYR A 155 1.52 7.11 -3.22
C TYR A 155 -0.01 7.00 -3.14
N HIS A 156 -0.54 5.87 -2.65
CA HIS A 156 -1.97 5.74 -2.39
C HIS A 156 -2.43 6.75 -1.33
N LEU A 157 -1.71 6.92 -0.23
CA LEU A 157 -2.06 7.95 0.76
C LEU A 157 -1.88 9.38 0.24
N SER A 158 -0.95 9.62 -0.70
CA SER A 158 -0.73 10.98 -1.18
C SER A 158 -1.91 11.53 -1.96
N ARG A 159 -2.70 10.64 -2.57
CA ARG A 159 -3.91 10.99 -3.32
C ARG A 159 -5.20 11.00 -2.48
N THR A 160 -5.22 10.44 -1.27
CA THR A 160 -6.41 10.41 -0.41
C THR A 160 -6.55 11.67 0.44
N GLN A 161 -7.78 12.01 0.81
CA GLN A 161 -8.06 13.19 1.62
C GLN A 161 -7.89 12.87 3.11
N ILE A 162 -7.14 13.73 3.83
CA ILE A 162 -6.89 13.57 5.27
C ILE A 162 -8.18 13.75 6.09
N SER A 163 -9.13 14.55 5.57
CA SER A 163 -10.46 14.75 6.15
C SER A 163 -11.32 13.49 6.16
N CYS A 164 -11.01 12.50 5.33
CA CYS A 164 -11.75 11.24 5.21
C CYS A 164 -11.13 10.15 6.10
N ASN A 165 -11.02 10.41 7.40
CA ASN A 165 -10.39 9.48 8.33
C ASN A 165 -11.32 8.36 8.80
N ARG A 166 -11.11 7.14 8.30
CA ARG A 166 -11.94 5.97 8.63
C ARG A 166 -12.02 5.70 10.13
N ALA A 167 -10.97 5.95 10.92
CA ALA A 167 -11.01 5.77 12.37
C ALA A 167 -11.99 6.70 13.09
N ALA A 168 -12.35 7.84 12.49
CA ALA A 168 -13.28 8.81 13.06
C ALA A 168 -14.70 8.69 12.49
N LYS A 169 -14.95 7.73 11.58
CA LYS A 169 -16.23 7.61 10.85
C LYS A 169 -17.44 7.47 11.78
N THR A 170 -17.31 6.73 12.89
CA THR A 170 -18.42 6.52 13.85
C THR A 170 -18.63 7.70 14.78
N ASP A 171 -17.59 8.51 14.99
CA ASP A 171 -17.53 9.49 16.06
C ASP A 171 -17.74 10.92 15.54
N ASP A 172 -17.57 11.15 14.22
CA ASP A 172 -17.70 12.44 13.56
C ASP A 172 -18.57 12.31 12.29
N GLN A 173 -19.76 12.93 12.34
CA GLN A 173 -20.70 12.92 11.22
C GLN A 173 -20.14 13.60 9.97
N GLY A 174 -19.37 14.68 10.12
CA GLY A 174 -18.76 15.37 8.98
C GLY A 174 -17.72 14.50 8.28
N VAL A 175 -16.96 13.70 9.04
CA VAL A 175 -16.07 12.69 8.46
C VAL A 175 -16.86 11.59 7.76
N SER A 176 -17.96 11.13 8.35
CA SER A 176 -18.83 10.13 7.71
C SER A 176 -19.38 10.61 6.37
N ASP A 177 -19.87 11.85 6.31
CA ASP A 177 -20.43 12.45 5.10
C ASP A 177 -19.36 12.59 4.00
N ASN A 178 -18.16 13.08 4.36
CA ASN A 178 -17.04 13.16 3.42
C ASN A 178 -16.64 11.78 2.88
N ILE A 179 -16.61 10.74 3.73
CA ILE A 179 -16.31 9.38 3.28
C ILE A 179 -17.38 8.87 2.32
N ALA A 180 -18.65 9.15 2.59
CA ALA A 180 -19.76 8.76 1.73
C ALA A 180 -19.64 9.40 0.33
N GLU A 181 -19.35 10.70 0.25
CA GLU A 181 -19.11 11.41 -1.02
C GLU A 181 -17.97 10.76 -1.82
N ILE A 182 -16.84 10.45 -1.17
CA ILE A 182 -15.72 9.76 -1.84
C ILE A 182 -16.12 8.38 -2.34
N HIS A 183 -17.00 7.67 -1.63
CA HIS A 183 -17.47 6.33 -2.00
C HIS A 183 -18.45 6.35 -3.18
N GLU A 184 -19.22 7.42 -3.39
CA GLU A 184 -20.11 7.59 -4.54
C GLU A 184 -19.33 7.56 -5.87
N ASP A 185 -18.15 8.18 -5.89
CA ASP A 185 -17.25 8.18 -7.05
C ASP A 185 -16.35 6.93 -7.13
N GLY A 186 -16.52 5.96 -6.21
CA GLY A 186 -15.66 4.78 -6.12
C GLY A 186 -14.25 5.09 -5.65
N GLY A 187 -14.06 6.27 -5.06
CA GLY A 187 -12.83 6.68 -4.41
C GLY A 187 -12.49 5.81 -3.22
N ARG A 188 -11.28 6.00 -2.69
CA ARG A 188 -10.75 5.22 -1.57
C ARG A 188 -10.37 6.09 -0.38
N THR A 189 -10.68 5.51 0.76
CA THR A 189 -10.40 5.86 2.15
C THR A 189 -8.95 5.78 2.60
N ALA A 190 -8.64 6.24 3.80
CA ALA A 190 -7.57 5.63 4.58
C ALA A 190 -7.92 5.70 6.07
N ASN A 191 -7.39 4.75 6.85
CA ASN A 191 -7.38 4.88 8.30
C ASN A 191 -6.08 5.56 8.72
N TRP A 192 -6.17 6.85 9.05
CA TRP A 192 -5.01 7.68 9.34
C TRP A 192 -4.42 7.42 10.73
N SER A 193 -5.11 6.69 11.60
CA SER A 193 -4.62 6.37 12.94
C SER A 193 -3.43 5.39 12.93
N TYR A 194 -3.21 4.68 11.83
CA TYR A 194 -2.07 3.78 11.67
C TYR A 194 -0.74 4.50 11.43
N LEU A 195 -0.75 5.76 11.00
CA LEU A 195 0.48 6.46 10.65
C LEU A 195 1.16 7.06 11.89
N THR A 196 2.47 6.84 11.99
CA THR A 196 3.29 7.54 12.98
C THR A 196 3.51 9.00 12.56
N ARG A 197 4.01 9.83 13.48
CA ARG A 197 4.44 11.21 13.15
C ARG A 197 5.46 11.25 12.01
N ASN A 198 6.38 10.27 11.98
CA ASN A 198 7.39 10.19 10.93
C ASN A 198 6.77 9.80 9.58
N ASP A 199 5.78 8.90 9.58
CA ASP A 199 5.07 8.54 8.35
C ASP A 199 4.24 9.70 7.82
N PHE A 200 3.59 10.48 8.69
CA PHE A 200 2.93 11.73 8.28
C PHE A 200 3.91 12.73 7.67
N LYS A 201 5.07 12.94 8.30
CA LYS A 201 6.12 13.84 7.75
C LYS A 201 6.61 13.35 6.39
N CYS A 202 6.88 12.05 6.27
CA CYS A 202 7.26 11.37 5.03
C CYS A 202 6.22 11.61 3.93
N LEU A 203 4.94 11.39 4.23
CA LEU A 203 3.83 11.61 3.30
C LEU A 203 3.71 13.06 2.84
N LEU A 204 3.74 14.02 3.77
CA LEU A 204 3.57 15.45 3.46
C LEU A 204 4.72 15.98 2.60
N LEU A 205 5.96 15.62 2.94
CA LEU A 205 7.13 15.95 2.12
C LEU A 205 7.06 15.27 0.75
N GLY A 206 6.56 14.04 0.68
CA GLY A 206 6.35 13.34 -0.58
C GLY A 206 5.35 14.04 -1.50
N ARG A 207 4.21 14.49 -0.98
CA ARG A 207 3.23 15.30 -1.72
C ARG A 207 3.89 16.56 -2.31
N GLU A 208 4.63 17.29 -1.48
CA GLU A 208 5.32 18.51 -1.88
C GLU A 208 6.39 18.26 -2.97
N ARG A 209 7.16 17.17 -2.83
CA ARG A 209 8.18 16.78 -3.81
C ARG A 209 7.59 16.27 -5.12
N ILE A 210 6.47 15.52 -5.08
CA ILE A 210 5.72 15.13 -6.28
C ILE A 210 5.26 16.39 -7.02
N GLN A 211 4.66 17.34 -6.32
CA GLN A 211 4.20 18.60 -6.92
C GLN A 211 5.35 19.36 -7.59
N ARG A 212 6.46 19.60 -6.87
CA ARG A 212 7.64 20.26 -7.45
C ARG A 212 8.22 19.51 -8.65
N PHE A 213 8.25 18.17 -8.58
CA PHE A 213 8.72 17.35 -9.68
C PHE A 213 7.82 17.54 -10.91
N MET A 214 6.51 17.53 -10.74
CA MET A 214 5.55 17.76 -11.82
C MET A 214 5.65 19.18 -12.40
N GLU A 215 5.75 20.21 -11.55
CA GLU A 215 5.94 21.60 -11.96
C GLU A 215 7.22 21.78 -12.81
N SER A 216 8.30 21.09 -12.45
CA SER A 216 9.56 21.10 -13.22
C SER A 216 9.41 20.57 -14.66
N LYS A 217 8.33 19.83 -14.93
CA LYS A 217 8.02 19.21 -16.23
C LYS A 217 7.00 20.01 -17.03
N ALA A 218 6.43 21.07 -16.47
CA ALA A 218 5.39 21.88 -17.12
C ALA A 218 5.81 22.41 -18.50
N LEU A 219 7.08 22.82 -18.64
CA LEU A 219 7.64 23.31 -19.91
C LEU A 219 7.54 22.29 -21.06
N GLN A 220 7.44 20.99 -20.76
CA GLN A 220 7.29 19.94 -21.78
C GLN A 220 5.91 20.01 -22.46
N PHE A 221 4.90 20.48 -21.74
CA PHE A 221 3.50 20.51 -22.16
C PHE A 221 3.04 21.91 -22.61
N GLN A 222 3.83 22.95 -22.35
CA GLN A 222 3.52 24.32 -22.75
C GLN A 222 3.52 24.53 -24.28
N ASN A 223 2.85 25.61 -24.68
CA ASN A 223 2.81 26.07 -26.06
C ASN A 223 4.15 26.68 -26.51
N SER A 224 5.07 25.84 -27.00
CA SER A 224 6.29 26.31 -27.65
C SER A 224 6.22 26.10 -29.15
N SER A 225 6.47 27.16 -29.92
CA SER A 225 6.59 27.18 -31.38
C SER A 225 7.80 26.40 -31.94
N ARG A 226 8.54 25.70 -31.09
CA ARG A 226 9.83 25.08 -31.41
C ARG A 226 9.76 23.64 -31.89
N PHE A 227 8.57 23.12 -32.19
CA PHE A 227 8.44 21.75 -32.70
C PHE A 227 8.47 21.74 -34.22
N ALA A 228 9.49 21.09 -34.78
CA ALA A 228 9.72 21.01 -36.22
C ALA A 228 8.53 20.40 -36.98
N ASP A 229 7.81 19.47 -36.35
CA ASP A 229 6.67 18.74 -36.93
C ASP A 229 5.30 19.35 -36.55
N CYS A 230 5.26 20.55 -35.98
CA CYS A 230 4.00 21.20 -35.61
C CYS A 230 3.40 21.98 -36.78
N ASP A 231 2.14 21.70 -37.11
CA ASP A 231 1.39 22.46 -38.13
C ASP A 231 1.27 23.96 -37.77
N LEU A 232 1.32 24.82 -38.79
CA LEU A 232 1.29 26.30 -38.72
C LEU A 232 0.02 26.90 -38.10
N GLY A 233 -1.02 26.10 -37.85
CA GLY A 233 -2.27 26.51 -37.20
C GLY A 233 -2.60 25.75 -35.92
N CYS A 234 -1.65 24.97 -35.37
CA CYS A 234 -1.89 24.15 -34.19
C CYS A 234 -2.07 25.01 -32.93
N ASP A 235 -3.20 24.85 -32.25
CA ASP A 235 -3.48 25.46 -30.95
C ASP A 235 -3.22 24.47 -29.81
N ARG A 236 -2.05 24.56 -29.17
CA ARG A 236 -1.67 23.65 -28.07
C ARG A 236 -2.27 24.04 -26.71
N ARG A 237 -3.13 25.06 -26.62
CA ARG A 237 -3.73 25.48 -25.35
C ARG A 237 -4.49 24.34 -24.66
N GLY A 238 -5.14 23.45 -25.40
CA GLY A 238 -5.81 22.28 -24.83
C GLY A 238 -4.87 21.32 -24.07
N ILE A 239 -3.67 21.06 -24.63
CA ILE A 239 -2.63 20.23 -23.99
C ILE A 239 -2.14 20.92 -22.71
N GLU A 240 -1.86 22.22 -22.80
CA GLU A 240 -1.37 23.00 -21.67
C GLU A 240 -2.40 23.06 -20.54
N THR A 241 -3.65 23.39 -20.85
CA THR A 241 -4.76 23.40 -19.89
C THR A 241 -4.95 22.04 -19.24
N LYS A 242 -4.91 20.95 -20.02
CA LYS A 242 -4.99 19.60 -19.44
C LYS A 242 -3.84 19.34 -18.47
N PHE A 243 -2.61 19.73 -18.82
CA PHE A 243 -1.48 19.52 -17.92
C PHE A 243 -1.60 20.37 -16.64
N GLN A 244 -2.12 21.59 -16.73
CA GLN A 244 -2.44 22.41 -15.56
C GLN A 244 -3.47 21.73 -14.63
N LEU A 245 -4.48 21.06 -15.19
CA LEU A 245 -5.42 20.25 -14.39
C LEU A 245 -4.71 19.07 -13.71
N VAL A 246 -3.74 18.44 -14.37
CA VAL A 246 -2.91 17.39 -13.75
C VAL A 246 -2.06 17.94 -12.60
N LEU A 247 -1.50 19.15 -12.73
CA LEU A 247 -0.74 19.80 -11.64
C LEU A 247 -1.59 20.10 -10.41
N GLN A 248 -2.89 20.35 -10.60
CA GLN A 248 -3.85 20.60 -9.52
C GLN A 248 -4.43 19.32 -8.93
N SER A 249 -4.25 18.18 -9.60
CA SER A 249 -4.77 16.89 -9.15
C SER A 249 -3.91 16.27 -8.05
N SER A 250 -4.56 15.64 -7.08
CA SER A 250 -3.87 14.79 -6.09
C SER A 250 -3.38 13.46 -6.67
N ASP A 251 -3.87 13.06 -7.85
CA ASP A 251 -3.51 11.83 -8.55
C ASP A 251 -2.90 12.10 -9.92
N VAL A 252 -1.64 12.52 -9.89
CA VAL A 252 -0.88 12.87 -11.09
C VAL A 252 -0.72 11.69 -12.05
N LEU A 253 -0.64 10.45 -11.55
CA LEU A 253 -0.54 9.27 -12.41
C LEU A 253 -1.82 9.00 -13.20
N ALA A 254 -3.01 9.19 -12.63
CA ALA A 254 -4.25 9.09 -13.39
C ALA A 254 -4.42 10.30 -14.33
N GLY A 255 -4.11 11.51 -13.87
CA GLY A 255 -4.16 12.70 -14.73
C GLY A 255 -3.28 12.55 -15.99
N LEU A 256 -2.05 12.05 -15.83
CA LEU A 256 -1.18 11.72 -16.96
C LEU A 256 -1.69 10.55 -17.81
N LYS A 257 -2.37 9.55 -17.20
CA LYS A 257 -3.01 8.45 -17.95
C LYS A 257 -4.07 8.98 -18.90
N GLY A 258 -4.83 9.99 -18.47
CA GLY A 258 -5.85 10.65 -19.28
C GLY A 258 -5.29 11.24 -20.58
N PHE A 259 -4.02 11.65 -20.64
CA PHE A 259 -3.38 12.08 -21.90
C PHE A 259 -3.27 10.95 -22.94
N ILE A 260 -3.35 9.69 -22.51
CA ILE A 260 -3.12 8.51 -23.34
C ILE A 260 -4.47 7.94 -23.79
N THR A 261 -5.41 7.83 -22.85
CA THR A 261 -6.67 7.12 -23.00
C THR A 261 -7.84 8.00 -23.42
N GLU A 262 -7.87 9.26 -22.99
CA GLU A 262 -9.01 10.15 -23.27
C GLU A 262 -8.81 10.91 -24.58
N ASP A 263 -9.93 11.34 -25.16
CA ASP A 263 -9.92 12.34 -26.21
C ASP A 263 -10.04 13.73 -25.57
N TYR A 264 -8.90 14.40 -25.43
CA TYR A 264 -8.79 15.74 -24.83
C TYR A 264 -8.30 16.79 -25.81
N ALA A 265 -8.01 16.38 -27.03
CA ALA A 265 -7.59 17.30 -28.06
C ALA A 265 -8.83 18.10 -28.49
N THR A 266 -8.87 19.36 -28.09
CA THR A 266 -9.84 20.32 -28.60
C THR A 266 -9.65 20.51 -30.10
N ASP A 267 -10.70 20.94 -30.80
CA ASP A 267 -10.62 21.42 -32.18
C ASP A 267 -9.39 22.34 -32.34
N GLY A 268 -8.44 21.95 -33.19
CA GLY A 268 -7.26 22.75 -33.52
C GLY A 268 -5.89 22.26 -33.02
N VAL A 269 -5.79 21.15 -32.26
CA VAL A 269 -4.48 20.53 -31.97
C VAL A 269 -4.09 19.58 -33.12
N CYS A 270 -2.89 19.75 -33.70
CA CYS A 270 -2.43 18.85 -34.75
C CYS A 270 -2.01 17.46 -34.22
N SER A 271 -2.12 16.44 -35.08
CA SER A 271 -1.79 15.05 -34.74
C SER A 271 -0.36 14.88 -34.18
N PRO A 272 0.70 15.48 -34.76
CA PRO A 272 2.05 15.41 -34.19
C PRO A 272 2.14 15.91 -32.75
N CYS A 273 1.43 17.00 -32.42
CA CYS A 273 1.39 17.58 -31.10
C CYS A 273 0.70 16.68 -30.07
N ILE A 274 -0.39 16.01 -30.47
CA ILE A 274 -1.10 15.01 -29.65
C ILE A 274 -0.21 13.80 -29.41
N SER A 275 0.39 13.24 -30.46
CA SER A 275 1.28 12.08 -30.35
C SER A 275 2.48 12.37 -29.45
N ARG A 276 3.03 13.58 -29.52
CA ARG A 276 4.07 14.01 -28.61
C ARG A 276 3.57 14.10 -27.16
N ALA A 277 2.45 14.76 -26.91
CA ALA A 277 1.90 14.88 -25.57
C ALA A 277 1.63 13.50 -24.94
N LYS A 278 1.14 12.54 -25.72
CA LYS A 278 1.00 11.14 -25.32
C LYS A 278 2.32 10.51 -24.89
N ARG A 279 3.39 10.68 -25.68
CA ARG A 279 4.73 10.14 -25.35
C ARG A 279 5.34 10.81 -24.13
N ASP A 280 5.25 12.13 -24.05
CA ASP A 280 5.78 12.92 -22.93
C ASP A 280 5.04 12.54 -21.63
N ALA A 281 3.71 12.39 -21.67
CA ALA A 281 2.91 11.94 -20.54
C ALA A 281 3.27 10.50 -20.12
N GLN A 282 3.38 9.57 -21.08
CA GLN A 282 3.76 8.18 -20.77
C GLN A 282 5.15 8.10 -20.12
N THR A 283 6.12 8.84 -20.64
CA THR A 283 7.48 8.92 -20.08
C THR A 283 7.43 9.51 -18.67
N LEU A 284 6.68 10.59 -18.47
CA LEU A 284 6.56 11.22 -17.17
C LEU A 284 5.87 10.32 -16.14
N ARG A 285 4.88 9.50 -16.53
CA ARG A 285 4.27 8.51 -15.62
C ARG A 285 5.30 7.51 -15.11
N GLN A 286 6.14 7.01 -16.00
CA GLN A 286 7.22 6.09 -15.65
C GLN A 286 8.24 6.75 -14.71
N ASP A 287 8.63 8.00 -15.01
CA ASP A 287 9.53 8.78 -14.17
C ASP A 287 8.96 9.02 -12.77
N VAL A 288 7.68 9.40 -12.66
CA VAL A 288 7.01 9.60 -11.36
C VAL A 288 7.04 8.31 -10.55
N TRP A 289 6.63 7.18 -11.15
CA TRP A 289 6.61 5.88 -10.47
C TRP A 289 8.01 5.47 -9.99
N ALA A 290 9.00 5.53 -10.88
CA ALA A 290 10.38 5.15 -10.56
C ALA A 290 11.00 6.04 -9.47
N LYS A 291 10.55 7.29 -9.36
CA LYS A 291 11.01 8.24 -8.35
C LYS A 291 10.27 8.18 -7.03
N LEU A 292 9.15 7.45 -6.90
CA LEU A 292 8.39 7.38 -5.63
C LEU A 292 9.27 7.07 -4.41
N PRO A 293 10.21 6.11 -4.43
CA PRO A 293 11.11 5.88 -3.29
C PRO A 293 11.92 7.13 -2.90
N GLN A 294 12.44 7.86 -3.89
CA GLN A 294 13.24 9.09 -3.66
C GLN A 294 12.35 10.26 -3.21
N LEU A 295 11.15 10.38 -3.79
CA LEU A 295 10.20 11.45 -3.48
C LEU A 295 9.69 11.32 -2.04
N PHE A 296 9.42 10.10 -1.59
CA PHE A 296 9.02 9.83 -0.21
C PHE A 296 10.19 9.62 0.76
N ASP A 297 11.44 9.63 0.31
CA ASP A 297 12.62 9.34 1.15
C ASP A 297 12.52 7.98 1.87
N LEU A 298 12.15 6.96 1.10
CA LEU A 298 11.94 5.59 1.56
C LEU A 298 13.25 4.79 1.53
N PRO A 299 13.45 3.85 2.48
CA PRO A 299 14.57 2.94 2.44
C PRO A 299 14.51 2.10 1.15
N MET A 300 15.64 2.01 0.44
CA MET A 300 15.78 1.07 -0.67
C MET A 300 16.12 -0.33 -0.15
N HIS A 301 15.55 -1.36 -0.77
CA HIS A 301 15.82 -2.75 -0.44
C HIS A 301 17.33 -3.03 -0.44
N LYS A 302 17.91 -3.32 0.74
CA LYS A 302 19.25 -3.91 0.80
C LYS A 302 19.09 -5.38 0.46
N SER A 303 19.35 -5.75 -0.79
CA SER A 303 19.45 -7.15 -1.20
C SER A 303 20.52 -7.87 -0.37
N GLY A 304 20.10 -8.63 0.64
CA GLY A 304 20.95 -9.45 1.49
C GLY A 304 20.13 -10.31 2.45
N PRO A 305 20.55 -11.56 2.75
CA PRO A 305 19.84 -12.41 3.68
C PRO A 305 19.93 -11.79 5.07
N TRP A 306 18.78 -11.48 5.67
CA TRP A 306 18.61 -11.12 7.07
C TRP A 306 19.82 -10.40 7.68
N VAL A 307 20.01 -9.12 7.36
CA VAL A 307 20.76 -8.28 8.29
C VAL A 307 19.90 -8.24 9.55
N LEU A 308 20.25 -9.07 10.53
CA LEU A 308 19.80 -8.97 11.89
C LEU A 308 19.98 -7.50 12.29
N PHE A 309 18.91 -6.71 12.21
CA PHE A 309 18.85 -5.44 12.90
C PHE A 309 19.01 -5.80 14.37
N ARG A 310 20.23 -5.59 14.89
CA ARG A 310 20.49 -5.60 16.32
C ARG A 310 19.51 -4.60 16.94
N LEU A 311 18.90 -5.00 18.04
CA LEU A 311 17.95 -4.22 18.84
C LEU A 311 18.56 -2.94 19.45
N ASP A 312 19.74 -2.50 18.99
CA ASP A 312 20.51 -1.39 19.55
C ASP A 312 20.32 -0.08 18.75
N GLU A 313 19.46 -0.05 17.73
CA GLU A 313 19.13 1.17 16.95
C GLU A 313 17.61 1.49 16.95
N LEU A 314 16.97 1.36 18.11
CA LEU A 314 15.67 1.99 18.43
C LEU A 314 15.80 2.82 19.71
#